data_AF-A0A3D5VAK1-F1
#
_entry.id   AF-A0A3D5VAK1-F1
#
_cell.length_a   1.000
_cell.length_b   1.000
_cell.length_c   1.000
_cell.angle_alpha   90.00
_cell.angle_beta   90.00
_cell.angle_gamma   90.00
#
_symmetry.space_group_name_H-M   'P 1'
#
loop_
_entity.id
_entity.type
_entity.pdbx_description
1 polymer ?
#
loop_
_entity_poly.entity_id
_entity_poly.type
_entity_poly.pdbx_seq_one_letter_code
_entity_poly.pdbx_strand_id
1 'polypeptide(L)'
;MVKIGNTRFDDYVNNKIDREHEMKRLGIIDKTRPNILYAPTWRWGNGTFNKYVYKFAQELTKDFNLIIRPHHHDSKKIYKVKLWAMSKGIKNIYFSNPNNLRSSDTMNDFIVSDLMISDTSSIVYEYLITR
;
A
#
# COMPACT_ATOMS: atom_id res chain seq x y z
N MET A 1 -23.53 -11.85 20.10
CA MET A 1 -22.53 -11.10 19.31
C MET A 1 -23.14 -9.73 19.01
N VAL A 2 -22.44 -8.63 19.34
CA VAL A 2 -22.95 -7.27 19.15
C VAL A 2 -22.45 -6.76 17.79
N LYS A 3 -23.35 -6.31 16.92
CA LYS A 3 -23.03 -5.84 15.56
C LYS A 3 -22.71 -4.34 15.57
N ILE A 4 -21.49 -3.97 15.95
CA ILE A 4 -21.04 -2.56 16.07
C ILE A 4 -19.89 -2.20 15.13
N GLY A 5 -19.52 -3.08 14.20
CA GLY A 5 -18.34 -2.88 13.35
C GLY A 5 -17.03 -3.18 14.07
N ASN A 6 -15.91 -2.71 13.50
CA ASN A 6 -14.57 -2.92 14.05
C ASN A 6 -13.98 -1.55 14.44
N THR A 7 -13.52 -1.41 15.68
CA THR A 7 -12.96 -0.17 16.25
C THR A 7 -11.74 0.37 15.49
N ARG A 8 -11.09 -0.48 14.68
CA ARG A 8 -9.99 -0.06 13.80
C ARG A 8 -10.42 0.99 12.76
N PHE A 9 -11.70 1.05 12.42
CA PHE A 9 -12.22 2.06 11.49
C PHE A 9 -12.54 3.39 12.17
N ASP A 10 -12.54 3.47 13.50
CA ASP A 10 -12.98 4.68 14.22
C ASP A 10 -12.15 5.89 13.84
N ASP A 11 -10.82 5.76 13.77
CA ASP A 11 -9.96 6.89 13.40
C ASP A 11 -10.13 7.29 11.93
N TYR A 12 -10.42 6.33 11.05
CA TYR A 12 -10.72 6.60 9.64
C TYR A 12 -12.06 7.33 9.49
N VAL A 13 -13.14 6.78 10.05
CA VAL A 13 -14.51 7.32 9.95
C VAL A 13 -14.63 8.68 10.62
N ASN A 14 -13.90 8.91 11.72
CA ASN A 14 -13.87 10.19 12.41
C ASN A 14 -12.88 11.20 11.82
N ASN A 15 -12.32 10.95 10.61
CA ASN A 15 -11.36 11.82 9.93
C ASN A 15 -10.14 12.20 10.79
N LYS A 16 -9.67 11.28 11.63
CA LYS A 16 -8.49 11.48 12.49
C LYS A 16 -7.18 11.14 11.78
N ILE A 17 -7.24 10.56 10.59
CA ILE A 17 -6.07 10.22 9.77
C ILE A 17 -5.88 11.30 8.71
N ASP A 18 -4.74 12.00 8.78
CA ASP A 18 -4.38 13.05 7.82
C ASP A 18 -3.67 12.46 6.60
N ARG A 19 -4.32 12.54 5.43
CA ARG A 19 -3.75 12.06 4.16
C ARG A 19 -2.42 12.69 3.82
N GLU A 20 -2.25 14.00 4.05
CA GLU A 20 -1.01 14.73 3.71
C GLU A 20 0.14 14.29 4.62
N HIS A 21 -0.16 14.07 5.89
CA HIS A 21 0.79 13.48 6.83
C HIS A 21 1.25 12.09 6.37
N GLU A 22 0.31 11.24 5.96
CA GLU A 22 0.61 9.87 5.52
C GLU A 22 1.35 9.83 4.18
N MET A 23 1.05 10.74 3.24
CA MET A 23 1.82 10.92 2.01
C MET A 23 3.28 11.30 2.32
N LYS A 24 3.49 12.20 3.30
CA LYS A 24 4.83 12.59 3.74
C LYS A 24 5.57 11.43 4.42
N ARG A 25 4.89 10.63 5.24
CA ARG A 25 5.46 9.41 5.85
C ARG A 25 5.96 8.42 4.80
N LEU A 26 5.19 8.22 3.73
CA LEU A 26 5.57 7.33 2.62
C LEU A 26 6.63 7.94 1.69
N GLY A 27 6.91 9.23 1.81
CA GLY A 27 7.87 9.96 0.98
C GLY A 27 7.34 10.27 -0.42
N ILE A 28 6.01 10.37 -0.58
CA ILE A 28 5.39 10.72 -1.87
C ILE A 28 5.66 12.18 -2.18
N ILE A 29 6.32 12.42 -3.32
CA ILE A 29 6.77 13.76 -3.74
C ILE A 29 5.79 14.35 -4.76
N ASP A 30 5.41 13.58 -5.77
CA ASP A 30 4.51 14.04 -6.83
C ASP A 30 3.05 13.90 -6.37
N LYS A 31 2.43 15.01 -5.96
CA LYS A 31 1.04 15.04 -5.51
C LYS A 31 0.03 15.23 -6.65
N THR A 32 0.50 15.40 -7.88
CA THR A 32 -0.38 15.61 -9.05
C THR A 32 -0.91 14.29 -9.62
N ARG A 33 -0.28 13.17 -9.25
CA ARG A 33 -0.62 11.83 -9.71
C ARG A 33 -1.51 11.10 -8.69
N PRO A 34 -2.48 10.30 -9.17
CA PRO A 34 -3.20 9.39 -8.29
C PRO A 34 -2.28 8.31 -7.71
N ASN A 35 -2.60 7.84 -6.51
CA ASN A 35 -1.85 6.85 -5.75
C ASN A 35 -2.50 5.46 -5.89
N ILE A 36 -1.77 4.49 -6.43
CA ILE A 36 -2.20 3.09 -6.49
C ILE A 36 -1.51 2.30 -5.38
N LEU A 37 -2.30 1.68 -4.50
CA LEU A 37 -1.81 0.74 -3.49
C LEU A 37 -1.80 -0.69 -4.05
N TYR A 38 -0.63 -1.29 -4.18
CA TYR A 38 -0.50 -2.72 -4.48
C TYR A 38 -0.20 -3.50 -3.19
N ALA A 39 -1.17 -4.30 -2.75
CA ALA A 39 -1.11 -5.04 -1.50
C ALA A 39 -1.36 -6.55 -1.73
N PRO A 40 -0.36 -7.29 -2.22
CA PRO A 40 -0.50 -8.73 -2.51
C PRO A 40 -0.51 -9.58 -1.23
N THR A 41 -1.21 -10.72 -1.27
CA THR A 41 -1.11 -11.75 -0.22
C THR A 41 0.28 -12.37 -0.16
N TRP A 42 0.50 -13.15 0.90
CA TRP A 42 1.72 -13.92 1.07
C TRP A 42 1.81 -15.08 0.07
N ARG A 43 3.04 -15.49 -0.27
CA ARG A 43 3.36 -16.65 -1.12
C ARG A 43 2.49 -17.89 -0.84
N TRP A 44 2.26 -18.25 0.42
CA TRP A 44 1.48 -19.45 0.77
C TRP A 44 -0.04 -19.25 0.66
N GLY A 45 -0.50 -18.01 0.47
CA GLY A 45 -1.86 -17.67 0.05
C GLY A 45 -1.99 -17.43 -1.46
N ASN A 46 -1.06 -17.94 -2.27
CA ASN A 46 -0.97 -17.67 -3.72
C ASN A 46 -0.64 -16.20 -4.08
N GLY A 47 0.16 -15.56 -3.22
CA GLY A 47 0.55 -14.16 -3.34
C GLY A 47 1.16 -13.77 -4.67
N THR A 48 0.69 -12.65 -5.21
CA THR A 48 1.07 -12.18 -6.55
C THR A 48 2.31 -11.28 -6.58
N PHE A 49 2.95 -11.02 -5.43
CA PHE A 49 4.09 -10.10 -5.32
C PHE A 49 5.17 -10.34 -6.38
N ASN A 50 5.75 -11.54 -6.43
CA ASN A 50 6.83 -11.84 -7.37
C ASN A 50 6.38 -11.86 -8.84
N LYS A 51 5.08 -12.05 -9.09
CA LYS A 51 4.52 -12.16 -10.44
C LYS A 51 4.33 -10.79 -11.09
N TYR A 52 3.83 -9.82 -10.33
CA TYR A 52 3.42 -8.53 -10.90
C TYR A 52 4.21 -7.32 -10.41
N VAL A 53 5.00 -7.39 -9.33
CA VAL A 53 5.64 -6.20 -8.75
C VAL A 53 6.51 -5.44 -9.76
N TYR A 54 7.30 -6.15 -10.58
CA TYR A 54 8.16 -5.54 -11.58
C TYR A 54 7.37 -4.97 -12.76
N LYS A 55 6.34 -5.71 -13.22
CA LYS A 55 5.48 -5.28 -14.32
C LYS A 55 4.68 -4.04 -13.95
N PHE A 56 4.04 -4.04 -12.77
CA PHE A 56 3.31 -2.89 -12.25
C PHE A 56 4.23 -1.70 -12.02
N ALA A 57 5.43 -1.92 -11.48
CA ALA A 57 6.40 -0.85 -11.34
C ALA A 57 6.84 -0.25 -12.69
N GLN A 58 6.83 -0.99 -13.80
CA GLN A 58 7.19 -0.44 -15.11
C GLN A 58 6.01 0.25 -15.81
N GLU A 59 4.81 -0.31 -15.67
CA GLU A 59 3.63 0.14 -16.39
C GLU A 59 2.89 1.26 -15.65
N LEU A 60 2.63 1.08 -14.36
CA LEU A 60 1.78 1.99 -13.59
C LEU A 60 2.52 3.28 -13.21
N THR A 61 3.83 3.23 -12.96
CA THR A 61 4.56 4.44 -12.51
C THR A 61 4.74 5.49 -13.60
N LYS A 62 4.33 5.18 -14.85
CA LYS A 62 4.28 6.14 -15.95
C LYS A 62 3.28 7.25 -15.65
N ASP A 63 2.12 6.87 -15.11
CA ASP A 63 0.98 7.76 -14.92
C ASP A 63 0.60 7.92 -13.43
N PHE A 64 1.00 6.99 -12.57
CA PHE A 64 0.58 6.91 -11.18
C PHE A 64 1.76 6.89 -10.20
N ASN A 65 1.48 7.15 -8.93
CA ASN A 65 2.36 6.78 -7.82
C ASN A 65 2.04 5.36 -7.38
N LEU A 66 3.00 4.45 -7.43
CA LEU A 66 2.80 3.07 -7.00
C LEU A 66 3.30 2.86 -5.57
N ILE A 67 2.40 2.56 -4.64
CA ILE A 67 2.73 2.20 -3.25
C ILE A 67 2.68 0.68 -3.13
N ILE A 68 3.79 0.06 -2.77
CA ILE A 68 3.89 -1.39 -2.57
C ILE A 68 3.84 -1.69 -1.07
N ARG A 69 2.80 -2.42 -0.64
CA ARG A 69 2.67 -2.95 0.73
C ARG A 69 2.77 -4.47 0.70
N PRO A 70 3.98 -5.06 0.77
CA PRO A 70 4.11 -6.51 0.83
C PRO A 70 3.57 -7.04 2.16
N HIS A 71 3.23 -8.32 2.18
CA HIS A 71 2.97 -9.02 3.44
C HIS A 71 4.21 -8.95 4.39
N HIS A 72 4.00 -9.00 5.71
CA HIS A 72 5.06 -8.93 6.72
C HIS A 72 6.25 -9.87 6.44
N HIS A 73 5.98 -11.09 5.97
CA HIS A 73 6.99 -12.09 5.64
C HIS A 73 7.77 -11.77 4.35
N ASP A 74 7.19 -10.96 3.46
CA ASP A 74 7.79 -10.55 2.19
C ASP A 74 8.46 -9.15 2.27
N SER A 75 8.42 -8.48 3.43
CA SER A 75 8.99 -7.14 3.61
C SER A 75 10.49 -7.06 3.27
N LYS A 76 11.26 -8.14 3.49
CA LYS A 76 12.67 -8.22 3.09
C LYS A 76 12.88 -8.06 1.58
N LYS A 77 11.86 -8.33 0.76
CA LYS A 77 11.91 -8.17 -0.70
C LYS A 77 11.84 -6.70 -1.14
N ILE A 78 11.37 -5.79 -0.27
CA ILE A 78 11.31 -4.35 -0.55
C ILE A 78 12.68 -3.85 -1.01
N TYR A 79 13.76 -4.23 -0.31
CA TYR A 79 15.11 -3.79 -0.64
C TYR A 79 15.52 -4.20 -2.06
N LYS A 80 15.20 -5.42 -2.49
CA LYS A 80 15.52 -5.91 -3.84
C LYS A 80 14.75 -5.14 -4.91
N VAL A 81 13.46 -4.90 -4.70
CA VAL A 81 12.62 -4.13 -5.64
C VAL A 81 13.08 -2.68 -5.70
N LYS A 82 13.46 -2.08 -4.56
CA LYS A 82 13.98 -0.71 -4.49
C LYS A 82 15.27 -0.55 -5.30
N LEU A 83 16.24 -1.44 -5.12
CA LEU A 83 17.50 -1.41 -5.89
C LEU A 83 17.25 -1.60 -7.40
N TRP A 84 16.37 -2.53 -7.76
CA TRP A 84 16.00 -2.74 -9.15
C TRP A 84 15.26 -1.52 -9.75
N ALA A 85 14.36 -0.89 -9.01
CA ALA A 85 13.64 0.30 -9.48
C ALA A 85 14.60 1.47 -9.71
N MET A 86 15.58 1.64 -8.81
CA MET A 86 16.66 2.62 -8.97
C MET A 86 17.49 2.35 -10.24
N SER A 87 17.86 1.10 -10.53
CA SER A 87 18.62 0.78 -11.76
C SER A 87 17.80 0.96 -13.05
N LYS A 88 16.47 0.98 -12.94
CA LYS A 88 15.55 1.30 -14.05
C LYS A 88 15.13 2.78 -14.11
N GLY A 89 15.60 3.62 -13.18
CA GLY A 89 15.24 5.03 -13.11
C GLY A 89 13.77 5.30 -12.72
N ILE A 90 13.10 4.32 -12.10
CA ILE A 90 11.70 4.45 -11.66
C ILE A 90 11.65 5.27 -10.36
N LYS A 91 11.02 6.45 -10.42
CA LYS A 91 10.97 7.41 -9.30
C LYS A 91 9.65 7.37 -8.50
N ASN A 92 8.53 7.07 -9.15
CA ASN A 92 7.19 7.14 -8.56
C ASN A 92 6.77 5.81 -7.92
N ILE A 93 7.69 5.21 -7.17
CA ILE A 93 7.49 3.93 -6.48
C ILE A 93 7.84 4.09 -5.01
N TYR A 94 6.91 3.70 -4.15
CA TYR A 94 6.94 3.90 -2.71
C TYR A 94 6.67 2.58 -2.01
N PHE A 95 7.11 2.46 -0.75
CA PHE A 95 7.00 1.21 -0.01
C PHE A 95 6.43 1.47 1.36
N SER A 96 5.28 0.86 1.65
CA SER A 96 4.77 0.78 3.00
C SER A 96 5.31 -0.47 3.66
N ASN A 97 6.01 -0.31 4.79
CA ASN A 97 6.56 -1.43 5.53
C ASN A 97 5.63 -1.79 6.68
N PRO A 98 4.88 -2.89 6.60
CA PRO A 98 3.93 -3.27 7.65
C PRO A 98 4.62 -3.67 8.96
N ASN A 99 5.93 -3.97 8.95
CA ASN A 99 6.67 -4.30 10.16
C ASN A 99 6.94 -3.09 11.06
N ASN A 100 6.61 -1.87 10.63
CA ASN A 100 6.78 -0.66 11.44
C ASN A 100 5.49 -0.36 12.22
N LEU A 101 5.19 -1.20 13.22
CA LEU A 101 3.97 -1.17 14.05
C LEU A 101 3.61 0.20 14.66
N ARG A 102 4.56 1.13 14.79
CA ARG A 102 4.31 2.49 15.32
C ARG A 102 3.81 3.48 14.25
N SER A 103 3.83 3.15 12.96
CA SER A 103 3.53 4.11 11.89
C SER A 103 2.95 3.50 10.59
N SER A 104 2.58 2.22 10.58
CA SER A 104 2.16 1.52 9.34
C SER A 104 0.85 0.75 9.49
N ASP A 105 -0.14 1.33 10.15
CA ASP A 105 -1.50 0.77 10.08
C ASP A 105 -1.93 0.68 8.59
N THR A 106 -2.65 -0.38 8.24
CA THR A 106 -3.23 -0.54 6.91
C THR A 106 -4.15 0.65 6.56
N MET A 107 -4.89 1.21 7.54
CA MET A 107 -5.77 2.36 7.32
C MET A 107 -5.02 3.60 6.80
N ASN A 108 -3.78 3.79 7.25
CA ASN A 108 -2.92 4.88 6.83
C ASN A 108 -2.50 4.75 5.36
N ASP A 109 -2.37 3.54 4.84
CA ASP A 109 -2.09 3.36 3.41
C ASP A 109 -3.38 3.47 2.59
N PHE A 110 -4.53 3.12 3.16
CA PHE A 110 -5.82 3.25 2.52
C PHE A 110 -6.18 4.70 2.24
N ILE A 111 -6.04 5.59 3.23
CA ILE A 111 -6.37 7.02 3.09
C ILE A 111 -5.53 7.71 1.99
N VAL A 112 -4.28 7.26 1.79
CA VAL A 112 -3.38 7.81 0.77
C VAL A 112 -3.71 7.30 -0.62
N SER A 113 -4.24 6.09 -0.72
CA SER A 113 -4.52 5.46 -2.02
C SER A 113 -5.81 5.97 -2.64
N ASP A 114 -5.84 6.03 -3.97
CA ASP A 114 -7.02 6.32 -4.79
C ASP A 114 -7.61 5.05 -5.40
N LEU A 115 -6.78 4.00 -5.54
CA LEU A 115 -7.17 2.67 -5.96
C LEU A 115 -6.27 1.63 -5.30
N MET A 116 -6.82 0.46 -4.98
CA MET A 116 -6.06 -0.69 -4.49
C MET A 116 -6.12 -1.85 -5.49
N ILE A 117 -4.96 -2.45 -5.73
CA ILE A 117 -4.81 -3.73 -6.41
C ILE A 117 -4.40 -4.75 -5.34
N SER A 118 -5.23 -5.78 -5.15
CA SER A 118 -4.96 -6.90 -4.26
C SER A 118 -5.47 -8.19 -4.89
N ASP A 119 -5.17 -9.32 -4.26
CA ASP A 119 -5.64 -10.65 -4.67
C ASP A 119 -6.69 -11.16 -3.67
N THR A 120 -6.36 -12.11 -2.80
CA THR A 120 -7.31 -12.78 -1.89
C THR A 120 -7.20 -12.28 -0.44
N SER A 121 -6.63 -11.09 -0.25
CA SER A 121 -6.37 -10.55 1.08
C SER A 121 -7.64 -10.05 1.76
N SER A 122 -7.79 -10.32 3.06
CA SER A 122 -8.92 -9.81 3.85
C SER A 122 -8.97 -8.27 3.91
N ILE A 123 -7.84 -7.60 3.66
CA ILE A 123 -7.74 -6.15 3.60
C ILE A 123 -8.59 -5.54 2.48
N VAL A 124 -9.01 -6.34 1.48
CA VAL A 124 -9.95 -5.88 0.44
C VAL A 124 -11.27 -5.45 1.04
N TYR A 125 -11.80 -6.21 1.99
CA TYR A 125 -13.05 -5.86 2.66
C TYR A 125 -12.90 -4.61 3.53
N GLU A 126 -11.75 -4.47 4.19
CA GLU A 126 -11.43 -3.27 4.97
C GLU A 126 -11.37 -2.04 4.05
N TYR A 127 -10.77 -2.18 2.87
CA TYR A 127 -10.65 -1.09 1.92
C TYR A 127 -11.98 -0.58 1.34
N LEU A 128 -12.94 -1.49 1.15
CA LEU A 128 -14.28 -1.13 0.66
C LEU A 128 -15.05 -0.25 1.63
N ILE A 129 -14.75 -0.32 2.94
CA ILE A 129 -15.36 0.53 3.96
C ILE A 129 -14.71 1.93 3.94
N THR A 130 -13.48 2.03 3.46
CA THR A 130 -12.72 3.29 3.38
C THR A 130 -12.95 4.04 2.06
N ARG A 131 -14.14 3.95 1.47
CA ARG A 131 -14.49 4.54 0.18
C ARG A 131 -15.85 5.23 0.20
#